data_AF-A0A1Q7EG52-F1
#
_entry.id   AF-A0A1Q7EG52-F1
#
_cell.length_a   1.000
_cell.length_b   1.000
_cell.length_c   1.000
_cell.angle_alpha   90.00
_cell.angle_beta   90.00
_cell.angle_gamma   90.00
#
_symmetry.space_group_name_H-M   'P 1'
#
loop_
_entity.id
_entity.type
_entity.pdbx_description
1 polymer ?
#
loop_
_entity_poly.entity_id
_entity_poly.type
_entity_poly.pdbx_seq_one_letter_code
_entity_poly.pdbx_strand_id
1 'polypeptide(L)'
;MTNIPIQVYGINLLVRLLPEGPADVRVHCPKGSPIRYGEVVARGDGFDEGANAFREMPGLKTIVAFEESAEEVEGHYFYVAGEEYRVIRLDAVILSFPHE
;
A
#
# COMPACT_ATOMS: atom_id res chain seq x y z
N MET A 1 0.81 20.45 4.95
CA MET A 1 0.72 19.05 5.40
C MET A 1 0.95 19.02 6.90
N THR A 2 -0.01 18.53 7.68
CA THR A 2 0.24 18.21 9.09
C THR A 2 1.12 16.96 9.12
N ASN A 3 2.39 17.12 9.48
CA ASN A 3 3.35 16.04 9.51
C ASN A 3 3.15 15.23 10.80
N ILE A 4 2.08 14.42 10.85
CA ILE A 4 1.83 13.51 11.97
C ILE A 4 2.88 12.40 11.86
N PRO A 5 3.77 12.22 12.85
CA PRO A 5 4.74 11.13 12.82
C PRO A 5 3.98 9.80 12.96
N ILE A 6 3.97 8.99 11.91
CA ILE A 6 3.31 7.69 11.89
C ILE A 6 4.37 6.61 11.66
N GLN A 7 4.31 5.55 12.45
CA GLN A 7 5.18 4.39 12.33
C GLN A 7 4.33 3.14 12.14
N VAL A 8 4.74 2.28 11.22
CA VAL A 8 4.17 0.95 10.97
C VAL A 8 5.26 -0.11 11.16
N TYR A 9 4.86 -1.35 11.45
CA TYR A 9 5.76 -2.42 11.92
C TYR A 9 5.62 -3.71 11.11
N GLY A 10 6.66 -4.55 11.15
CA GLY A 10 6.69 -5.83 10.44
C GLY A 10 6.57 -5.64 8.92
N ILE A 11 5.74 -6.47 8.30
CA ILE A 11 5.44 -6.38 6.86
C ILE A 11 4.32 -5.39 6.49
N ASN A 12 3.96 -4.47 7.39
CA ASN A 12 2.93 -3.48 7.09
C ASN A 12 3.50 -2.28 6.32
N LEU A 13 2.69 -1.75 5.42
CA LEU A 13 2.90 -0.53 4.65
C LEU A 13 1.81 0.47 5.02
N LEU A 14 2.20 1.72 5.20
CA LEU A 14 1.28 2.84 5.17
C LEU A 14 1.33 3.44 3.78
N VAL A 15 0.19 3.47 3.11
CA VAL A 15 0.04 4.04 1.77
C VAL A 15 -0.93 5.21 1.79
N ARG A 16 -0.63 6.27 1.04
CA ARG A 16 -1.56 7.34 0.72
C ARG A 16 -2.27 6.98 -0.59
N LEU A 17 -3.58 6.86 -0.56
CA LEU A 17 -4.37 6.42 -1.71
C LEU A 17 -4.27 7.45 -2.84
N LEU A 18 -4.03 6.96 -4.05
CA LEU A 18 -3.99 7.79 -5.25
C LEU A 18 -5.34 7.70 -5.98
N PRO A 19 -5.82 8.80 -6.57
CA PRO A 19 -7.06 8.79 -7.36
C PRO A 19 -6.91 7.96 -8.64
N GLU A 20 -5.70 7.91 -9.20
CA GLU A 20 -5.37 7.17 -10.42
C GLU A 20 -4.00 6.49 -10.27
N GLY A 21 -3.80 5.41 -11.03
CA GLY A 21 -2.50 4.73 -11.11
C GLY A 21 -1.45 5.52 -11.90
N PRO A 22 -0.19 5.06 -11.94
CA PRO A 22 0.85 5.65 -12.78
C PRO A 22 0.41 5.72 -14.24
N ALA A 23 0.86 6.76 -14.95
CA ALA A 23 0.62 6.87 -16.38
C ALA A 23 1.15 5.62 -17.11
N ASP A 24 0.45 5.22 -18.18
CA ASP A 24 0.84 4.16 -19.12
C ASP A 24 0.70 2.69 -18.67
N VAL A 25 0.36 2.40 -17.40
CA VAL A 25 0.11 1.02 -16.96
C VAL A 25 -1.22 0.90 -16.21
N ARG A 26 -2.10 0.03 -16.71
CA ARG A 26 -3.36 -0.35 -16.04
C ARG A 26 -3.36 -1.82 -15.71
N VAL A 27 -3.47 -2.13 -14.42
CA VAL A 27 -3.63 -3.49 -13.93
C VAL A 27 -5.11 -3.85 -13.91
N HIS A 28 -5.44 -5.04 -14.38
CA HIS A 28 -6.81 -5.56 -14.39
C HIS A 28 -6.86 -6.87 -13.62
N CYS A 29 -7.76 -6.98 -12.64
CA CYS A 29 -8.05 -8.24 -11.98
C CYS A 29 -8.96 -9.10 -12.90
N PRO A 30 -8.59 -10.35 -13.25
CA PRO A 30 -9.44 -11.23 -14.06
C PRO A 30 -10.80 -11.55 -13.42
N LYS A 31 -10.90 -11.42 -12.10
CA LYS A 31 -12.13 -11.65 -11.32
C LYS A 31 -13.00 -10.39 -11.18
N GLY A 32 -12.55 -9.26 -11.72
CA GLY A 32 -13.28 -7.99 -11.69
C GLY A 32 -13.09 -7.16 -10.42
N SER A 33 -12.22 -7.58 -9.48
CA SER A 33 -11.90 -6.77 -8.30
C SER A 33 -11.28 -5.42 -8.71
N PRO A 34 -11.68 -4.31 -8.07
CA PRO A 34 -11.05 -3.02 -8.31
C PRO A 34 -9.58 -3.04 -7.88
N ILE A 35 -8.71 -2.49 -8.73
CA ILE A 35 -7.31 -2.25 -8.39
C ILE A 35 -7.17 -0.83 -7.84
N ARG A 36 -6.59 -0.72 -6.65
CA ARG A 36 -6.23 0.54 -6.02
C ARG A 36 -4.73 0.77 -6.10
N TYR A 37 -4.36 2.05 -6.10
CA TYR A 37 -2.97 2.48 -6.13
C TYR A 37 -2.71 3.36 -4.92
N GLY A 38 -1.56 3.17 -4.28
CA GLY A 38 -1.15 3.97 -3.13
C GLY A 38 0.34 4.28 -3.16
N GLU A 39 0.70 5.49 -2.77
CA GLU A 39 2.09 5.88 -2.56
C GLU A 39 2.54 5.46 -1.15
N VAL A 40 3.65 4.74 -1.05
CA VAL A 40 4.21 4.31 0.24
C VAL A 40 4.76 5.51 1.01
N VAL A 41 4.13 5.83 2.13
CA VAL A 41 4.53 6.95 3.00
C VAL A 41 5.29 6.48 4.25
N ALA A 42 5.07 5.24 4.69
CA ALA A 42 5.85 4.57 5.72
C ALA A 42 5.84 3.06 5.52
N ARG A 43 6.85 2.37 6.05
CA ARG A 43 6.98 0.92 5.97
C ARG A 43 7.55 0.38 7.27
N GLY A 44 7.17 -0.85 7.61
CA GLY A 44 7.82 -1.58 8.68
C GLY A 44 9.23 -2.03 8.27
N ASP A 45 9.85 -2.74 9.20
CA ASP A 45 11.18 -3.34 9.04
C ASP A 45 11.19 -4.55 8.09
N GLY A 46 10.01 -5.07 7.73
CA GLY A 46 9.85 -6.23 6.86
C GLY A 46 9.91 -7.56 7.60
N PHE A 47 9.90 -7.57 8.94
CA PHE A 47 9.83 -8.83 9.68
C PHE A 47 8.46 -9.48 9.51
N ASP A 48 8.45 -10.67 8.92
CA ASP A 48 7.28 -11.54 8.77
C ASP A 48 7.33 -12.62 9.85
N GLU A 49 6.49 -12.48 10.87
CA GLU A 49 6.40 -13.44 11.98
C GLU A 49 5.96 -14.84 11.50
N GLY A 50 5.07 -14.90 10.49
CA GLY A 50 4.56 -16.17 9.98
C GLY A 50 5.61 -16.97 9.22
N ALA A 51 6.52 -16.28 8.53
CA ALA A 51 7.65 -16.89 7.84
C ALA A 51 8.93 -16.94 8.69
N ASN A 52 8.95 -16.27 9.84
CA ASN A 52 10.12 -16.02 10.67
C ASN A 52 11.33 -15.51 9.87
N ALA A 53 11.09 -14.53 8.99
CA ALA A 53 12.10 -14.00 8.07
C ALA A 53 11.87 -12.51 7.77
N PHE A 54 12.93 -11.83 7.33
CA PHE A 54 12.82 -10.46 6.79
C PHE A 54 12.52 -10.51 5.30
N ARG A 55 11.55 -9.70 4.87
CA ARG A 55 11.15 -9.53 3.48
C ARG A 55 11.53 -8.14 3.00
N GLU A 56 11.90 -8.06 1.73
CA GLU A 56 12.16 -6.79 1.09
C GLU A 56 10.87 -5.97 1.01
N MET A 57 10.92 -4.75 1.52
CA MET A 57 9.77 -3.85 1.56
C MET A 57 9.90 -2.79 0.46
N PRO A 58 8.79 -2.42 -0.20
CA PRO A 58 8.75 -1.28 -1.11
C PRO A 58 9.36 -0.02 -0.48
N GLY A 59 10.10 0.75 -1.29
CA GLY A 59 10.70 2.01 -0.87
C GLY A 59 9.66 3.07 -0.53
N LEU A 60 10.09 4.12 0.20
CA LEU A 60 9.25 5.30 0.36
C LEU A 60 9.01 5.96 -1.00
N LYS A 61 7.82 6.52 -1.19
CA LYS A 61 7.32 7.11 -2.45
C LYS A 61 7.14 6.13 -3.60
N THR A 62 7.44 4.84 -3.42
CA THR A 62 7.07 3.82 -4.39
C THR A 62 5.54 3.75 -4.49
N ILE A 63 5.02 3.67 -5.71
CA ILE A 63 3.58 3.44 -5.92
C ILE A 63 3.35 1.93 -5.92
N VAL A 64 2.44 1.45 -5.08
CA VAL A 64 2.04 0.04 -5.03
C VAL A 64 0.61 -0.12 -5.53
N ALA A 65 0.35 -1.24 -6.20
CA ALA A 65 -0.99 -1.64 -6.60
C ALA A 65 -1.45 -2.83 -5.75
N PHE A 66 -2.71 -2.80 -5.31
CA PHE A 66 -3.33 -3.84 -4.52
C PHE A 66 -4.80 -3.99 -4.93
N GLU A 67 -5.34 -5.20 -4.75
CA GLU A 67 -6.75 -5.47 -4.95
C GLU A 67 -7.55 -4.92 -3.76
N GLU A 68 -8.69 -4.30 -4.03
CA GLU A 68 -9.70 -4.02 -3.02
C GLU A 68 -10.84 -5.02 -3.19
N SER A 69 -11.19 -5.71 -2.10
CA SER A 69 -12.35 -6.59 -2.11
C SER A 69 -13.60 -5.78 -2.42
N ALA A 70 -14.46 -6.31 -3.30
CA ALA A 70 -15.74 -5.68 -3.63
C ALA A 70 -16.72 -5.66 -2.44
N GLU A 71 -16.48 -6.48 -1.42
CA GLU A 71 -17.37 -6.63 -0.26
C GLU A 71 -16.95 -5.74 0.91
N GLU A 72 -15.64 -5.53 1.13
CA GLU A 72 -15.12 -4.75 2.26
C GLU A 72 -13.78 -4.08 1.92
N VAL A 73 -13.53 -2.91 2.54
CA VAL A 73 -12.21 -2.27 2.49
C VAL A 73 -11.23 -3.10 3.31
N GLU A 74 -10.26 -3.73 2.65
CA GLU A 74 -9.24 -4.53 3.33
C GLU A 74 -8.27 -3.62 4.12
N GLY A 75 -8.06 -3.95 5.39
CA GLY A 75 -7.10 -3.29 6.27
C GLY A 75 -7.66 -2.11 7.09
N HIS A 76 -6.76 -1.37 7.72
CA HIS A 76 -7.11 -0.17 8.49
C HIS A 76 -6.94 1.07 7.62
N TYR A 77 -7.86 2.03 7.72
CA TYR A 77 -7.75 3.29 7.00
C TYR A 77 -8.07 4.49 7.90
N PHE A 78 -7.54 5.65 7.54
CA PHE A 78 -7.81 6.93 8.20
C PHE A 78 -7.58 8.08 7.23
N TYR A 79 -8.01 9.28 7.61
CA TYR A 79 -7.86 10.48 6.78
C TYR A 79 -6.95 11.50 7.46
N VAL A 80 -6.04 12.09 6.68
CA VAL A 80 -5.26 13.26 7.10
C VAL A 80 -5.45 14.34 6.06
N ALA A 81 -5.96 15.51 6.48
CA ALA A 81 -6.23 16.64 5.58
C ALA A 81 -7.09 16.29 4.34
N GLY A 82 -8.00 15.31 4.46
CA GLY A 82 -8.87 14.86 3.38
C GLY A 82 -8.26 13.81 2.46
N GLU A 83 -6.99 13.46 2.62
CA GLU A 83 -6.36 12.34 1.91
C GLU A 83 -6.57 11.04 2.69
N GLU A 84 -6.91 9.97 1.97
CA GLU A 84 -7.10 8.63 2.55
C GLU A 84 -5.74 7.93 2.68
N TYR A 85 -5.48 7.41 3.86
CA TYR A 85 -4.32 6.59 4.17
C TYR A 85 -4.80 5.18 4.52
N ARG A 86 -4.08 4.16 4.05
CA ARG A 86 -4.35 2.76 4.35
C ARG A 86 -3.14 2.07 4.92
N VAL A 87 -3.37 1.24 5.92
CA VAL A 87 -2.40 0.26 6.42
C VAL A 87 -2.70 -1.06 5.73
N ILE A 88 -1.80 -1.47 4.85
CA ILE A 88 -1.90 -2.73 4.11
C ILE A 88 -0.72 -3.62 4.46
N ARG A 89 -0.89 -4.94 4.33
CA ARG A 89 0.21 -5.89 4.42
C ARG A 89 0.96 -5.96 3.09
N LEU A 90 2.25 -6.30 3.14
CA LEU A 90 3.05 -6.60 1.95
C LEU A 90 2.38 -7.66 1.06
N ASP A 91 1.68 -8.62 1.65
CA ASP A 91 0.99 -9.69 0.91
C ASP A 91 -0.16 -9.20 0.03
N ALA A 92 -0.73 -8.02 0.33
CA ALA A 92 -1.77 -7.41 -0.51
C ALA A 92 -1.17 -6.70 -1.74
N VAL A 93 0.14 -6.42 -1.74
CA VAL A 93 0.80 -5.75 -2.87
C VAL A 93 0.99 -6.74 -4.01
N ILE A 94 0.39 -6.42 -5.15
CA ILE A 94 0.46 -7.23 -6.37
C ILE A 94 1.68 -6.83 -7.20
N LEU A 95 1.99 -5.52 -7.22
CA LEU A 95 3.11 -4.95 -7.97
C LEU A 95 3.47 -3.57 -7.45
N SER A 96 4.70 -3.15 -7.71
CA SER A 96 5.23 -1.85 -7.30
C SER A 96 5.91 -1.14 -8.48
N PHE A 97 5.73 0.17 -8.56
CA PHE A 97 6.34 1.06 -9.54
C PHE A 97 7.39 1.92 -8.84
N PRO A 98 8.64 1.45 -8.76
CA PRO A 98 9.71 2.22 -8.15
C PRO A 98 9.96 3.50 -8.95
N HIS A 99 10.22 4.62 -8.26
CA HIS A 99 10.78 5.80 -8.88
C HIS A 99 12.31 5.62 -8.92
N GLU A 100 12.92 5.78 -10.09
CA GLU A 100 14.39 5.88 -10.23
C GLU A 100 14.93 7.16 -9.57
#